data_AF-A0A833FQ25-F1
#
_entry.id   AF-A0A833FQ25-F1
#
_cell.length_a   1.000
_cell.length_b   1.000
_cell.length_c   1.000
_cell.angle_alpha   90.00
_cell.angle_beta   90.00
_cell.angle_gamma   90.00
#
_symmetry.space_group_name_H-M   'P 1'
#
loop_
_entity.id
_entity.type
_entity.pdbx_description
1 polymer ?
#
loop_
_entity_poly.entity_id
_entity_poly.type
_entity_poly.pdbx_seq_one_letter_code
_entity_poly.pdbx_strand_id
1 'polypeptide(L)'
;MRLTKTKLAYLRTLEPEDALAEIAKLREEYNAYNRDYRKRRGEEGRAKHAANMRTWRKKNPKASRSIARRWRENHPEAVREERRKYKETRKKKGRTPKELEAHKEHNRRWYSRSKAVKYVTEKPEEARRVIAQQLPGYLTADAKRDITNEAITAILSRNVLFEEIGSCAKPFVTAYNRMFDQFKNISIDAPIKGTEDLRLIDLVPADAFHF
;
A
#
# COMPACT_ATOMS: atom_id res chain seq x y z
N MET A 1 -52.95 -8.48 -16.80
CA MET A 1 -52.71 -8.83 -18.22
C MET A 1 -53.60 -7.93 -19.07
N ARG A 2 -53.05 -7.00 -19.85
CA ARG A 2 -53.83 -6.23 -20.83
C ARG A 2 -53.77 -6.99 -22.16
N LEU A 3 -54.89 -7.51 -22.62
CA LEU A 3 -54.99 -8.16 -23.94
C LEU A 3 -55.17 -7.11 -25.03
N THR A 4 -54.54 -7.31 -26.18
CA THR A 4 -54.74 -6.43 -27.33
C THR A 4 -56.13 -6.64 -27.92
N LYS A 5 -56.69 -5.62 -28.58
CA LYS A 5 -58.02 -5.69 -29.23
C LYS A 5 -58.11 -6.86 -30.22
N THR A 6 -57.01 -7.16 -30.91
CA THR A 6 -56.89 -8.29 -31.84
C THR A 6 -56.94 -9.66 -31.16
N LYS A 7 -56.23 -9.84 -30.04
CA LYS A 7 -56.30 -11.08 -29.26
C LYS A 7 -57.68 -11.29 -28.64
N LEU A 8 -58.36 -10.22 -28.24
CA LEU A 8 -59.74 -10.30 -27.75
C LEU A 8 -60.75 -10.69 -28.84
N ALA A 9 -60.55 -10.22 -30.09
CA ALA A 9 -61.39 -10.62 -31.21
C ALA A 9 -61.19 -12.10 -31.57
N TYR A 10 -59.94 -12.59 -31.54
CA TYR A 10 -59.59 -14.00 -31.74
C TYR A 10 -60.19 -14.93 -30.68
N LEU A 11 -60.19 -14.51 -29.41
CA LEU A 11 -60.81 -15.30 -28.33
C LEU A 11 -62.34 -15.41 -28.44
N ARG A 12 -63.00 -14.50 -29.18
CA ARG A 12 -64.45 -14.54 -29.40
C ARG A 12 -64.87 -15.44 -30.55
N THR A 13 -63.92 -15.85 -31.41
CA THR A 13 -64.18 -16.75 -32.54
C THR A 13 -63.95 -18.22 -32.19
N LEU A 14 -63.43 -18.49 -30.98
CA LEU A 14 -63.18 -19.84 -30.47
C LEU A 14 -64.38 -20.35 -29.68
N GLU A 15 -64.55 -21.66 -29.64
CA GLU A 15 -65.48 -22.32 -28.73
C GLU A 15 -65.12 -22.00 -27.26
N PRO A 16 -66.10 -21.98 -26.34
CA PRO A 16 -65.88 -21.52 -24.96
C PRO A 16 -64.76 -22.25 -24.22
N GLU A 17 -64.59 -23.55 -24.45
CA GLU A 17 -63.55 -24.36 -23.79
C GLU A 17 -62.15 -24.02 -24.31
N ASP A 18 -62.00 -23.87 -25.63
CA ASP A 18 -60.73 -23.49 -26.28
C ASP A 18 -60.32 -22.05 -25.92
N ALA A 19 -61.29 -21.15 -25.83
CA ALA A 19 -61.06 -19.77 -25.38
C ALA A 19 -60.53 -19.72 -23.94
N LEU A 20 -61.03 -20.58 -23.04
CA LEU A 20 -60.55 -20.67 -21.67
C LEU A 20 -59.14 -21.24 -21.58
N ALA A 21 -58.82 -22.27 -22.37
CA ALA A 21 -57.48 -22.85 -22.43
C ALA A 21 -56.44 -21.83 -22.94
N GLU A 22 -56.78 -21.07 -23.98
CA GLU A 22 -55.91 -20.03 -24.52
C GLU A 22 -55.72 -18.86 -23.53
N ILE A 23 -56.77 -18.47 -22.80
CA ILE A 23 -56.66 -17.48 -21.71
C ILE A 23 -55.73 -17.99 -20.59
N ALA A 24 -55.81 -19.26 -20.21
CA ALA A 24 -54.93 -19.86 -19.20
C ALA A 24 -53.46 -19.81 -19.65
N LYS A 25 -53.18 -20.21 -20.89
CA LYS A 25 -51.84 -20.13 -21.49
C LYS A 25 -51.30 -18.70 -21.51
N LEU A 26 -52.10 -17.73 -21.95
CA LEU A 26 -51.71 -16.32 -21.96
C LEU A 26 -51.42 -15.78 -20.55
N ARG A 27 -52.15 -16.24 -19.54
CA ARG A 27 -51.89 -15.90 -18.13
C ARG A 27 -50.57 -16.50 -17.64
N GLU A 28 -50.27 -17.75 -18.00
CA GLU A 28 -49.00 -18.38 -17.65
C GLU A 28 -47.80 -17.70 -18.30
N GLU A 29 -47.88 -17.38 -19.59
CA GLU A 29 -46.86 -16.62 -20.32
C GLU A 29 -46.63 -15.24 -19.68
N TYR A 30 -47.70 -14.53 -19.32
CA TYR A 30 -47.63 -13.24 -18.62
C TYR A 30 -47.00 -13.38 -17.22
N ASN A 31 -47.32 -14.45 -16.50
CA ASN A 31 -46.74 -14.72 -15.17
C ASN A 31 -45.26 -15.11 -15.27
N ALA A 32 -44.87 -15.91 -16.26
CA ALA A 32 -43.47 -16.25 -16.55
C ALA A 32 -42.67 -14.99 -16.88
N TYR A 33 -43.16 -14.16 -17.81
CA TYR A 33 -42.55 -12.88 -18.13
C TYR A 33 -42.35 -11.99 -16.90
N ASN A 34 -43.36 -11.88 -16.03
CA ASN A 34 -43.27 -11.08 -14.82
C ASN A 34 -42.27 -11.65 -13.79
N ARG A 35 -42.16 -12.98 -13.67
CA ARG A 35 -41.14 -13.61 -12.80
C ARG A 35 -39.75 -13.24 -13.27
N ASP A 36 -39.48 -13.36 -14.57
CA ASP A 36 -38.17 -13.02 -15.13
C ASP A 36 -37.88 -11.53 -15.07
N TYR A 37 -38.88 -10.69 -15.35
CA TYR A 37 -38.76 -9.24 -15.19
C TYR A 37 -38.42 -8.85 -13.75
N ARG A 38 -39.12 -9.42 -12.75
CA ARG A 38 -38.84 -9.18 -11.33
C ARG A 38 -37.45 -9.68 -10.93
N LYS A 39 -37.03 -10.84 -11.43
CA LYS A 39 -35.71 -11.41 -11.18
C LYS A 39 -34.61 -10.48 -11.71
N ARG A 40 -34.70 -10.09 -12.99
CA ARG A 40 -33.74 -9.18 -13.63
C ARG A 40 -33.70 -7.81 -12.95
N ARG A 41 -34.86 -7.20 -12.70
CA ARG A 41 -34.94 -5.91 -12.00
C ARG A 41 -34.44 -6.00 -10.57
N GLY A 42 -34.67 -7.12 -9.90
CA GLY A 42 -34.13 -7.41 -8.57
C GLY A 42 -32.61 -7.57 -8.57
N GLU A 43 -32.04 -8.20 -9.59
CA GLU A 43 -30.59 -8.30 -9.80
C GLU A 43 -29.97 -6.93 -10.07
N GLU A 44 -30.54 -6.16 -11.01
CA GLU A 44 -30.11 -4.79 -11.31
C GLU A 44 -30.22 -3.87 -10.08
N GLY A 45 -31.31 -3.99 -9.32
CA GLY A 45 -31.53 -3.26 -8.08
C GLY A 45 -30.50 -3.61 -7.00
N ARG A 46 -30.22 -4.90 -6.81
CA ARG A 46 -29.17 -5.37 -5.89
C ARG A 46 -27.79 -4.88 -6.30
N ALA A 47 -27.46 -4.91 -7.59
CA ALA A 47 -26.19 -4.41 -8.12
C ALA A 47 -26.05 -2.89 -7.90
N LYS A 48 -27.08 -2.11 -8.22
CA LYS A 48 -27.13 -0.66 -7.96
C LYS A 48 -26.99 -0.34 -6.47
N HIS A 49 -27.73 -1.05 -5.62
CA HIS A 49 -27.62 -0.89 -4.17
C HIS A 49 -26.20 -1.21 -3.67
N ALA A 50 -25.62 -2.31 -4.12
CA ALA A 50 -24.25 -2.68 -3.76
C ALA A 50 -23.23 -1.62 -4.20
N ALA A 51 -23.37 -1.07 -5.41
CA ALA A 51 -22.53 0.02 -5.91
C ALA A 51 -22.69 1.29 -5.06
N ASN A 52 -23.93 1.68 -4.76
CA ASN A 52 -24.23 2.83 -3.90
C ASN A 52 -23.64 2.66 -2.49
N MET A 53 -23.76 1.47 -1.91
CA MET A 53 -23.16 1.14 -0.61
C MET A 53 -21.63 1.18 -0.67
N ARG A 54 -20.99 0.73 -1.75
CA ARG A 54 -19.54 0.89 -1.93
C ARG A 54 -19.14 2.36 -1.96
N THR A 55 -19.85 3.20 -2.73
CA THR A 55 -19.56 4.64 -2.79
C THR A 55 -19.82 5.32 -1.44
N TRP A 56 -20.87 4.93 -0.74
CA TRP A 56 -21.20 5.45 0.58
C TRP A 56 -20.11 5.11 1.61
N ARG A 57 -19.61 3.85 1.62
CA ARG A 57 -18.51 3.43 2.51
C ARG A 57 -17.21 4.17 2.24
N LYS A 58 -16.91 4.46 0.96
CA LYS A 58 -15.74 5.26 0.57
C LYS A 58 -15.84 6.69 1.08
N LYS A 59 -17.01 7.32 0.93
CA LYS A 59 -17.28 8.69 1.41
C LYS A 59 -17.40 8.76 2.95
N ASN A 60 -17.82 7.67 3.61
CA ASN A 60 -18.11 7.62 5.05
C ASN A 60 -17.33 6.49 5.77
N PRO A 61 -15.99 6.53 5.80
CA PRO A 61 -15.19 5.44 6.34
C PRO A 61 -15.38 5.23 7.84
N LYS A 62 -15.53 6.32 8.62
CA LYS A 62 -15.74 6.25 10.08
C LYS A 62 -17.08 5.59 10.43
N ALA A 63 -18.16 6.02 9.77
CA ALA A 63 -19.50 5.45 9.97
C ALA A 63 -19.57 3.98 9.50
N SER A 64 -18.92 3.64 8.38
CA SER A 64 -18.85 2.24 7.94
C SER A 64 -18.14 1.35 8.95
N ARG A 65 -17.03 1.82 9.56
CA ARG A 65 -16.29 1.06 10.58
C ARG A 65 -17.10 0.88 11.84
N SER A 66 -17.85 1.91 12.28
CA SER A 66 -18.67 1.82 13.49
C SER A 66 -19.85 0.85 13.32
N ILE A 67 -20.53 0.89 12.17
CA ILE A 67 -21.60 -0.08 11.85
C ILE A 67 -21.05 -1.51 11.82
N ALA A 68 -19.91 -1.73 11.15
CA ALA A 68 -19.26 -3.03 11.10
C ALA A 68 -18.77 -3.49 12.48
N ARG A 69 -18.39 -2.58 13.37
CA ARG A 69 -18.03 -2.90 14.76
C ARG A 69 -19.27 -3.35 15.55
N ARG A 70 -20.34 -2.55 15.54
CA ARG A 70 -21.61 -2.89 16.22
C ARG A 70 -22.18 -4.23 15.74
N TRP A 71 -22.14 -4.49 14.44
CA TRP A 71 -22.60 -5.76 13.89
C TRP A 71 -21.80 -6.95 14.46
N ARG A 72 -20.46 -6.82 14.53
CA ARG A 72 -19.58 -7.87 15.08
C ARG A 72 -19.78 -8.08 16.58
N GLU A 73 -20.03 -7.02 17.33
CA GLU A 73 -20.35 -7.07 18.76
C GLU A 73 -21.68 -7.80 19.00
N ASN A 74 -22.70 -7.53 18.17
CA ASN A 74 -24.02 -8.14 18.29
C ASN A 74 -24.11 -9.57 17.70
N HIS A 75 -23.14 -9.98 16.86
CA HIS A 75 -23.15 -11.30 16.20
C HIS A 75 -21.81 -12.04 16.41
N PRO A 76 -21.43 -12.33 17.67
CA PRO A 76 -20.13 -12.93 17.96
C PRO A 76 -19.96 -14.31 17.33
N GLU A 77 -21.02 -15.14 17.29
CA GLU A 77 -20.95 -16.48 16.68
C GLU A 77 -20.74 -16.42 15.16
N ALA A 78 -21.44 -15.53 14.46
CA ALA A 78 -21.25 -15.35 13.03
C ALA A 78 -19.82 -14.91 12.70
N VAL A 79 -19.23 -14.05 13.54
CA VAL A 79 -17.82 -13.62 13.40
C VAL A 79 -16.85 -14.78 13.64
N ARG A 80 -17.11 -15.65 14.62
CA ARG A 80 -16.28 -16.84 14.86
C ARG A 80 -16.36 -17.80 13.68
N GLU A 81 -17.56 -18.05 13.16
CA GLU A 81 -17.76 -18.93 12.02
C GLU A 81 -17.09 -18.38 10.75
N GLU A 82 -17.22 -17.09 10.48
CA GLU A 82 -16.54 -16.41 9.38
C GLU A 82 -15.02 -16.53 9.51
N ARG A 83 -14.47 -16.29 10.71
CA ARG A 83 -13.04 -16.48 10.99
C ARG A 83 -12.60 -17.92 10.79
N ARG A 84 -13.41 -18.91 11.18
CA ARG A 84 -13.13 -20.33 10.96
C ARG A 84 -13.08 -20.65 9.47
N LYS A 85 -14.11 -20.25 8.70
CA LYS A 85 -14.16 -20.42 7.24
C LYS A 85 -12.98 -19.73 6.55
N TYR A 86 -12.60 -18.53 6.99
CA TYR A 86 -11.43 -17.82 6.46
C TYR A 86 -10.13 -18.60 6.72
N LYS A 87 -9.93 -19.12 7.94
CA LYS A 87 -8.76 -19.95 8.26
C LYS A 87 -8.73 -21.22 7.41
N GLU A 88 -9.85 -21.90 7.26
CA GLU A 88 -9.97 -23.13 6.47
C GLU A 88 -9.70 -22.89 4.98
N THR A 89 -10.30 -21.85 4.41
CA THR A 89 -10.07 -21.47 3.00
C THR A 89 -8.61 -21.06 2.76
N ARG A 90 -7.99 -20.33 3.68
CA ARG A 90 -6.57 -20.00 3.62
C ARG A 90 -5.67 -21.24 3.75
N LYS A 91 -6.03 -22.20 4.61
CA LYS A 91 -5.32 -23.48 4.75
C LYS A 91 -5.42 -24.29 3.45
N LYS A 92 -6.61 -24.37 2.85
CA LYS A 92 -6.87 -25.09 1.59
C LYS A 92 -6.14 -24.48 0.39
N LYS A 93 -6.13 -23.15 0.29
CA LYS A 93 -5.43 -22.44 -0.81
C LYS A 93 -3.91 -22.50 -0.69
N GLY A 94 -3.37 -22.82 0.49
CA GLY A 94 -1.94 -22.74 0.77
C GLY A 94 -1.41 -21.31 0.61
N ARG A 95 -0.09 -21.15 0.66
CA ARG A 95 0.57 -19.95 0.14
C ARG A 95 1.08 -20.28 -1.25
N THR A 96 0.93 -19.35 -2.18
CA THR A 96 1.61 -19.47 -3.47
C THR A 96 3.13 -19.49 -3.24
N PRO A 97 3.93 -20.15 -4.11
CA PRO A 97 5.39 -20.14 -3.98
C PRO A 97 5.98 -18.72 -3.87
N LYS A 98 5.43 -17.76 -4.62
CA LYS A 98 5.82 -16.34 -4.55
C LYS A 98 5.58 -15.72 -3.17
N GLU A 99 4.43 -15.99 -2.55
CA GLU A 99 4.13 -15.51 -1.19
C GLU A 99 4.99 -16.20 -0.13
N LEU A 100 5.34 -17.48 -0.36
CA LEU A 100 6.22 -18.23 0.53
C LEU A 100 7.63 -17.65 0.50
N GLU A 101 8.20 -17.42 -0.69
CA GLU A 101 9.52 -16.81 -0.85
C GLU A 101 9.55 -15.38 -0.32
N ALA A 102 8.53 -14.56 -0.60
CA ALA A 102 8.41 -13.23 -0.02
C ALA A 102 8.35 -13.27 1.52
N HIS A 103 7.68 -14.27 2.09
CA HIS A 103 7.63 -14.44 3.54
C HIS A 103 8.96 -14.92 4.13
N LYS A 104 9.63 -15.87 3.48
CA LYS A 104 10.98 -16.30 3.87
C LYS A 104 11.95 -15.13 3.83
N GLU A 105 11.92 -14.34 2.76
CA GLU A 105 12.75 -13.15 2.60
C GLU A 105 12.48 -12.11 3.69
N HIS A 106 11.20 -11.80 3.93
CA HIS A 106 10.80 -10.90 5.00
C HIS A 106 11.33 -11.37 6.36
N ASN A 107 11.14 -12.67 6.67
CA ASN A 107 11.61 -13.24 7.92
C ASN A 107 13.14 -13.19 8.00
N ARG A 108 13.85 -13.56 6.93
CA ARG A 108 15.33 -13.49 6.86
C ARG A 108 15.83 -12.09 7.19
N ARG A 109 15.26 -11.06 6.57
CA ARG A 109 15.62 -9.65 6.84
C ARG A 109 15.29 -9.24 8.27
N TRP A 110 14.13 -9.66 8.78
CA TRP A 110 13.73 -9.36 10.16
C TRP A 110 14.67 -9.99 11.19
N TYR A 111 15.07 -11.25 10.96
CA TYR A 111 16.04 -11.95 11.80
C TYR A 111 17.42 -11.29 11.72
N SER A 112 17.89 -10.95 10.52
CA SER A 112 19.16 -10.25 10.32
C SER A 112 19.16 -8.89 11.05
N ARG A 113 18.13 -8.05 10.88
CA ARG A 113 17.99 -6.79 11.64
C ARG A 113 17.97 -7.01 13.14
N SER A 114 17.24 -8.00 13.63
CA SER A 114 17.18 -8.30 15.06
C SER A 114 18.54 -8.77 15.58
N LYS A 115 19.30 -9.52 14.78
CA LYS A 115 20.68 -9.90 15.08
C LYS A 115 21.61 -8.69 15.12
N ALA A 116 21.43 -7.71 14.23
CA ALA A 116 22.17 -6.44 14.23
C ALA A 116 21.91 -5.63 15.51
N VAL A 117 20.64 -5.47 15.89
CA VAL A 117 20.27 -4.83 17.15
C VAL A 117 20.93 -5.54 18.32
N LYS A 118 20.80 -6.87 18.38
CA LYS A 118 21.39 -7.68 19.46
C LYS A 118 22.91 -7.50 19.55
N TYR A 119 23.60 -7.50 18.42
CA TYR A 119 25.05 -7.30 18.36
C TYR A 119 25.45 -5.93 18.90
N VAL A 120 24.77 -4.86 18.50
CA VAL A 120 25.04 -3.49 19.00
C VAL A 120 24.73 -3.37 20.50
N THR A 121 23.65 -4.01 20.98
CA THR A 121 23.28 -3.99 22.40
C THR A 121 24.27 -4.77 23.27
N GLU A 122 24.66 -5.97 22.86
CA GLU A 122 25.57 -6.83 23.65
C GLU A 122 27.03 -6.35 23.58
N LYS A 123 27.43 -5.80 22.43
CA LYS A 123 28.83 -5.45 22.14
C LYS A 123 28.96 -4.10 21.45
N PRO A 124 28.65 -2.99 22.15
CA PRO A 124 28.62 -1.66 21.55
C PRO A 124 30.00 -1.21 21.04
N GLU A 125 31.07 -1.50 21.78
CA GLU A 125 32.43 -1.06 21.40
C GLU A 125 32.97 -1.79 20.16
N GLU A 126 32.69 -3.09 20.03
CA GLU A 126 33.05 -3.83 18.82
C GLU A 126 32.27 -3.30 17.61
N ALA A 127 30.96 -3.05 17.76
CA ALA A 127 30.15 -2.49 16.69
C ALA A 127 30.63 -1.10 16.26
N ARG A 128 30.97 -0.22 17.21
CA ARG A 128 31.59 1.08 16.92
C ARG A 128 32.89 0.94 16.15
N ARG A 129 33.75 0.00 16.54
CA ARG A 129 35.03 -0.26 15.87
C ARG A 129 34.82 -0.72 14.43
N VAL A 130 33.89 -1.65 14.19
CA VAL A 130 33.56 -2.15 12.85
C VAL A 130 33.05 -1.03 11.95
N ILE A 131 32.17 -0.16 12.46
CA ILE A 131 31.65 0.99 11.70
C ILE A 131 32.77 2.01 11.44
N ALA A 132 33.58 2.33 12.46
CA ALA A 132 34.65 3.30 12.37
C ALA A 132 35.75 2.91 11.36
N GLN A 133 36.03 1.62 11.19
CA GLN A 133 36.96 1.11 10.18
C GLN A 133 36.54 1.45 8.74
N GLN A 134 35.25 1.72 8.51
CA GLN A 134 34.68 2.01 7.20
C GLN A 134 34.61 3.51 6.92
N LEU A 135 34.94 4.34 7.92
CA LEU A 135 34.92 5.78 7.78
C LEU A 135 36.17 6.28 7.07
N PRO A 136 36.04 7.22 6.12
CA PRO A 136 37.19 7.81 5.47
C PRO A 136 38.17 8.48 6.44
N GLY A 137 39.47 8.36 6.13
CA GLY A 137 40.54 8.89 6.98
C GLY A 137 40.48 10.41 7.18
N TYR A 138 40.05 11.15 6.16
CA TYR A 138 40.01 12.63 6.14
C TYR A 138 38.99 13.25 7.11
N LEU A 139 38.06 12.47 7.66
CA LEU A 139 37.07 12.98 8.61
C LEU A 139 37.72 13.27 9.97
N THR A 140 37.33 14.37 10.60
CA THR A 140 37.73 14.71 11.97
C THR A 140 37.23 13.66 12.97
N ALA A 141 37.85 13.60 14.15
CA ALA A 141 37.45 12.64 15.18
C ALA A 141 35.98 12.82 15.61
N ASP A 142 35.53 14.07 15.70
CA ASP A 142 34.14 14.40 16.06
C ASP A 142 33.16 13.99 14.97
N ALA A 143 33.46 14.30 13.71
CA ALA A 143 32.66 13.85 12.57
C ALA A 143 32.52 12.31 12.53
N LYS A 144 33.61 11.60 12.80
CA LYS A 144 33.59 10.13 12.86
C LYS A 144 32.68 9.61 13.96
N ARG A 145 32.67 10.25 15.13
CA ARG A 145 31.80 9.88 16.26
C ARG A 145 30.33 10.11 15.95
N ASP A 146 29.99 11.27 15.37
CA ASP A 146 28.62 11.62 15.00
C ASP A 146 28.04 10.64 13.99
N ILE A 147 28.78 10.37 12.90
CA ILE A 147 28.39 9.40 11.87
C ILE A 147 28.23 8.00 12.46
N THR A 148 29.12 7.60 13.37
CA THR A 148 29.03 6.29 14.03
C THR A 148 27.79 6.18 14.92
N ASN A 149 27.47 7.22 15.68
CA ASN A 149 26.29 7.27 16.51
C ASN A 149 25.00 7.21 15.67
N GLU A 150 24.96 7.96 14.57
CA GLU A 150 23.82 7.94 13.63
C GLU A 150 23.63 6.54 13.01
N ALA A 151 24.71 5.89 12.60
CA ALA A 151 24.68 4.52 12.10
C ALA A 151 24.17 3.52 13.16
N ILE A 152 24.58 3.67 14.42
CA ILE A 152 24.07 2.87 15.54
C ILE A 152 22.57 3.08 15.73
N THR A 153 22.10 4.32 15.71
CA THR A 153 20.66 4.64 15.82
C THR A 153 19.87 4.01 14.66
N ALA A 154 20.43 3.99 13.45
CA ALA A 154 19.81 3.31 12.31
C ALA A 154 19.75 1.78 12.47
N ILE A 155 20.76 1.17 13.08
CA ILE A 155 20.76 -0.26 13.42
C ILE A 155 19.69 -0.55 14.47
N LEU A 156 19.63 0.23 15.55
CA LEU A 156 18.65 0.09 16.64
C LEU A 156 17.21 0.25 16.15
N SER A 157 16.98 1.13 15.18
CA SER A 157 15.68 1.31 14.51
C SER A 157 15.35 0.22 13.47
N ARG A 158 16.19 -0.82 13.34
CA ARG A 158 16.02 -1.97 12.43
C ARG A 158 16.04 -1.59 10.95
N ASN A 159 16.77 -0.55 10.59
CA ASN A 159 16.92 -0.13 9.19
C ASN A 159 18.09 -0.84 8.49
N VAL A 160 19.06 -1.34 9.24
CA VAL A 160 20.30 -1.96 8.73
C VAL A 160 20.29 -3.48 8.97
N LEU A 161 20.72 -4.26 7.98
CA LEU A 161 20.90 -5.71 8.10
C LEU A 161 22.22 -6.02 8.83
N PHE A 162 22.30 -7.18 9.50
CA PHE A 162 23.52 -7.60 10.21
C PHE A 162 24.72 -7.74 9.27
N GLU A 163 24.49 -8.27 8.06
CA GLU A 163 25.52 -8.44 7.04
C GLU A 163 26.04 -7.09 6.52
N GLU A 164 25.25 -6.02 6.66
CA GLU A 164 25.54 -4.68 6.14
C GLU A 164 26.14 -3.75 7.19
N ILE A 165 26.38 -4.19 8.43
CA ILE A 165 26.99 -3.34 9.47
C ILE A 165 28.36 -2.82 9.01
N GLY A 166 29.12 -3.64 8.29
CA GLY A 166 30.42 -3.24 7.72
C GLY A 166 30.33 -2.35 6.48
N SER A 167 29.16 -2.05 5.95
CA SER A 167 29.00 -1.17 4.78
C SER A 167 28.00 -0.03 5.01
N CYS A 168 27.36 0.00 6.18
CA CYS A 168 26.29 0.94 6.48
C CYS A 168 26.77 2.39 6.61
N ALA A 169 28.07 2.62 6.80
CA ALA A 169 28.63 3.96 7.04
C ALA A 169 28.50 4.91 5.84
N LYS A 170 28.55 4.39 4.60
CA LYS A 170 28.57 5.18 3.35
C LYS A 170 27.40 6.18 3.20
N PRO A 171 26.12 5.79 3.40
CA PRO A 171 25.00 6.73 3.32
C PRO A 171 25.10 7.85 4.37
N PHE A 172 25.55 7.55 5.59
CA PHE A 172 25.70 8.55 6.65
C PHE A 172 26.85 9.52 6.37
N VAL A 173 27.99 9.04 5.86
CA VAL A 173 29.09 9.91 5.38
C VAL A 173 28.60 10.85 4.27
N THR A 174 27.79 10.34 3.35
CA THR A 174 27.23 11.14 2.26
C THR A 174 26.24 12.19 2.77
N ALA A 175 25.40 11.83 3.74
CA ALA A 175 24.47 12.75 4.38
C ALA A 175 25.21 13.85 5.17
N TYR A 176 26.22 13.46 5.95
CA TYR A 176 27.10 14.38 6.68
C TYR A 176 27.79 15.36 5.71
N ASN A 177 28.42 14.86 4.66
CA ASN A 177 29.07 15.71 3.66
C ASN A 177 28.09 16.68 2.99
N ARG A 178 26.84 16.30 2.75
CA ARG A 178 25.81 17.21 2.21
C ARG A 178 25.44 18.33 3.18
N MET A 179 25.39 18.04 4.48
CA MET A 179 25.11 19.06 5.50
C MET A 179 26.22 20.11 5.57
N PHE A 180 27.48 19.70 5.37
CA PHE A 180 28.64 20.58 5.45
C PHE A 180 29.18 21.03 4.09
N ASP A 181 28.53 20.64 2.98
CA ASP A 181 28.89 21.02 1.60
C ASP A 181 28.75 22.53 1.35
N GLN A 182 27.97 23.22 2.19
CA GLN A 182 27.76 24.68 2.12
C GLN A 182 29.02 25.48 2.47
N PHE A 183 30.03 24.87 3.10
CA PHE A 183 31.24 25.54 3.58
C PHE A 183 32.53 25.04 2.93
N LYS A 184 32.45 24.46 1.72
CA LYS A 184 33.68 24.19 0.98
C LYS A 184 34.34 25.52 0.62
N ASN A 185 35.57 25.72 1.10
CA ASN A 185 36.43 26.79 0.64
C ASN A 185 36.68 26.58 -0.85
N ILE A 186 35.93 27.29 -1.70
CA ILE A 186 36.21 27.33 -3.12
C ILE A 186 37.41 28.26 -3.27
N SER A 187 38.50 27.77 -3.84
CA SER A 187 39.61 28.64 -4.22
C SER A 187 39.07 29.70 -5.17
N ILE A 188 39.40 30.97 -4.93
CA ILE A 188 38.96 32.08 -5.79
C ILE A 188 39.47 31.88 -7.24
N ASP A 189 40.59 31.16 -7.39
CA ASP A 189 41.16 30.74 -8.67
C ASP A 189 40.48 29.51 -9.34
N ALA A 190 39.49 28.88 -8.70
CA ALA A 190 38.81 27.74 -9.33
C ALA A 190 37.93 28.22 -10.50
N PRO A 191 37.96 27.50 -11.65
CA PRO A 191 37.05 27.78 -12.74
C PRO A 191 35.62 27.46 -12.32
N ILE A 192 34.68 28.33 -12.70
CA ILE A 192 33.27 28.15 -12.42
C ILE A 192 32.75 27.00 -13.29
N LYS A 193 31.98 26.10 -12.68
CA LYS A 193 31.44 24.93 -13.36
C LYS A 193 30.50 25.36 -14.49
N GLY A 194 30.88 25.07 -15.74
CA GLY A 194 30.08 25.38 -16.94
C GLY A 194 30.61 26.55 -17.77
N THR A 195 31.75 27.13 -17.39
CA THR A 195 32.47 28.16 -18.14
C THR A 195 33.89 27.68 -18.42
N GLU A 196 34.40 27.94 -19.63
CA GLU A 196 35.72 27.44 -20.04
C GLU A 196 36.87 28.18 -19.33
N ASP A 197 36.72 29.48 -19.01
CA ASP A 197 37.82 30.28 -18.44
C ASP A 197 37.44 31.28 -17.32
N LEU A 198 36.16 31.37 -16.91
CA LEU A 198 35.75 32.29 -15.85
C LEU A 198 36.07 31.74 -14.46
N ARG A 199 36.88 32.47 -13.69
CA ARG A 199 37.18 32.18 -12.29
C ARG A 199 36.30 33.02 -11.37
N LEU A 200 36.19 32.61 -10.11
CA LEU A 200 35.45 33.39 -9.11
C LEU A 200 36.09 34.76 -8.85
N ILE A 201 37.41 34.89 -9.05
CA ILE A 201 38.13 36.16 -8.90
C ILE A 201 37.66 37.21 -9.90
N ASP A 202 37.26 36.77 -11.11
CA ASP A 202 36.84 37.66 -12.19
C ASP A 202 35.44 38.25 -11.95
N LEU A 203 34.68 37.67 -11.02
CA LEU A 203 33.37 38.16 -10.60
C LEU A 203 33.45 39.13 -9.41
N VAL A 204 34.62 39.27 -8.78
CA VAL A 204 34.83 40.24 -7.71
C VAL A 204 35.12 41.61 -8.36
N PRO A 205 34.28 42.63 -8.12
CA PRO A 205 34.53 43.95 -8.68
C PRO A 205 35.85 44.51 -8.14
N ALA A 206 36.72 44.96 -9.04
CA ALA A 206 38.05 45.48 -8.70
C ALA A 206 38.03 46.69 -7.73
N ASP A 207 36.89 47.37 -7.61
CA ASP A 207 36.68 48.53 -6.72
C ASP A 207 36.10 48.16 -5.34
N ALA A 208 35.89 46.87 -5.05
CA ALA A 208 35.40 46.46 -3.73
C ALA A 208 36.56 46.44 -2.71
N PHE A 209 36.40 47.15 -1.59
CA PHE A 209 37.35 47.11 -0.48
C PHE A 209 37.53 45.67 0.04
N HIS A 210 38.77 45.19 0.08
CA HIS A 210 39.14 43.88 0.63
C HIS A 210 39.85 44.08 1.97
N PHE A 211 39.29 43.51 3.05
CA PHE A 211 39.89 43.42 4.38
C PHE A 211 40.43 42.01 4.62
#